data_AF-A0A7C2EGE3-F1
#
_entry.id   AF-A0A7C2EGE3-F1
#
_cell.length_a   1.000
_cell.length_b   1.000
_cell.length_c   1.000
_cell.angle_alpha   90.00
_cell.angle_beta   90.00
_cell.angle_gamma   90.00
#
_symmetry.space_group_name_H-M   'P 1'
#
loop_
_entity.id
_entity.type
_entity.pdbx_description
1 polymer ?
#
loop_
_entity_poly.entity_id
_entity_poly.type
_entity_poly.pdbx_seq_one_letter_code
_entity_poly.pdbx_strand_id
1 'polypeptide(L)'
;MNGETSHAAIERMLSAYLDEQLTQAEAQRVQLHLEECASCRTALEQMREIQRLTAQIPFRRPPEEALEALEGRLSVRAPRRGGWALLIMGVAGWILYVLIVLLRHP
;
A
#
# COMPACT_ATOMS: atom_id res chain seq x y z
N MET A 1 -13.25 -25.92 29.59
CA MET A 1 -13.23 -25.94 28.11
C MET A 1 -12.91 -24.56 27.49
N ASN A 2 -12.44 -23.56 28.25
CA ASN A 2 -12.16 -22.20 27.72
C ASN A 2 -10.67 -21.95 27.35
N GLY A 3 -9.79 -22.93 27.57
CA GLY A 3 -8.35 -22.80 27.31
C GLY A 3 -7.95 -23.12 25.86
N GLU A 4 -8.67 -24.03 25.20
CA GLU A 4 -8.35 -24.45 23.82
C GLU A 4 -8.76 -23.39 22.78
N THR A 5 -9.86 -22.68 23.00
CA THR A 5 -10.32 -21.61 22.10
C THR A 5 -9.50 -20.33 22.23
N SER A 6 -8.96 -20.03 23.42
CA SER A 6 -8.07 -18.88 23.61
C SER A 6 -6.67 -19.14 23.06
N HIS A 7 -6.14 -20.35 23.23
CA HIS A 7 -4.84 -20.76 22.70
C HIS A 7 -4.78 -20.64 21.16
N ALA A 8 -5.74 -21.25 20.45
CA ALA A 8 -5.79 -21.18 18.99
C ALA A 8 -6.04 -19.75 18.45
N ALA A 9 -6.66 -18.87 19.24
CA ALA A 9 -6.79 -17.46 18.90
C ALA A 9 -5.45 -16.73 19.04
N ILE A 10 -4.73 -16.96 20.14
CA ILE A 10 -3.40 -16.36 20.39
C ILE A 10 -2.39 -16.84 19.36
N GLU A 11 -2.38 -18.13 19.02
CA GLU A 11 -1.47 -18.70 18.03
C GLU A 11 -1.58 -17.99 16.67
N ARG A 12 -2.81 -17.68 16.22
CA ARG A 12 -3.05 -16.92 15.00
C ARG A 12 -2.60 -15.46 15.09
N MET A 13 -2.52 -14.90 16.29
CA MET A 13 -2.08 -13.52 16.53
C MET A 13 -0.54 -13.40 16.63
N LEU A 14 0.21 -14.50 16.74
CA LEU A 14 1.67 -14.45 16.93
C LEU A 14 2.41 -13.77 15.77
N SER A 15 1.99 -13.99 14.52
CA SER A 15 2.60 -13.30 13.36
C SER A 15 2.38 -11.79 13.43
N ALA A 16 1.13 -11.36 13.68
CA ALA A 16 0.81 -9.94 13.81
C ALA A 16 1.49 -9.31 15.03
N TYR A 17 1.69 -10.07 16.12
CA TYR A 17 2.47 -9.65 17.27
C TYR A 17 3.95 -9.45 16.90
N LEU A 18 4.53 -10.38 16.14
CA LEU A 18 5.91 -10.30 15.67
C LEU A 18 6.14 -9.10 14.74
N ASP A 19 5.15 -8.78 13.91
CA ASP A 19 5.20 -7.65 12.97
C ASP A 19 4.77 -6.30 13.59
N GLU A 20 4.50 -6.25 14.91
CA GLU A 20 4.04 -5.07 15.64
C GLU A 20 2.70 -4.47 15.12
N GLN A 21 1.82 -5.32 14.58
CA GLN A 21 0.54 -4.92 13.96
C GLN A 21 -0.68 -5.07 14.86
N LEU A 22 -0.49 -5.47 16.13
CA LEU A 22 -1.58 -5.63 17.08
C LEU A 22 -1.90 -4.32 17.81
N THR A 23 -3.16 -4.15 18.20
CA THR A 23 -3.52 -3.11 19.16
C THR A 23 -2.85 -3.38 20.53
N GLN A 24 -2.71 -2.35 21.36
CA GLN A 24 -2.13 -2.50 22.70
C GLN A 24 -2.84 -3.58 23.54
N ALA A 25 -4.17 -3.62 23.51
CA ALA A 25 -4.97 -4.61 24.24
C ALA A 25 -4.76 -6.05 23.72
N GLU A 26 -4.52 -6.20 22.42
CA GLU A 26 -4.21 -7.49 21.81
C GLU A 26 -2.80 -7.96 22.15
N ALA A 27 -1.82 -7.07 22.04
CA ALA A 27 -0.43 -7.37 22.40
C ALA A 27 -0.31 -7.79 23.88
N GLN A 28 -1.03 -7.10 24.78
CA GLN A 28 -1.07 -7.46 26.20
C GLN A 28 -1.63 -8.88 26.43
N ARG A 29 -2.70 -9.25 25.72
CA ARG A 29 -3.28 -10.61 25.80
C ARG A 29 -2.31 -11.68 25.32
N VAL A 30 -1.60 -11.42 24.21
CA VAL A 30 -0.56 -12.32 23.70
C VAL A 30 0.57 -12.45 24.72
N GLN A 31 1.03 -11.35 25.30
CA GLN A 31 2.11 -11.34 26.29
C GLN A 31 1.77 -12.16 27.54
N LEU A 32 0.58 -11.97 28.12
CA LEU A 32 0.10 -12.77 29.25
C LEU A 32 0.06 -14.27 28.91
N HIS A 33 -0.41 -14.61 27.70
CA HIS A 33 -0.43 -16.01 27.27
C HIS A 33 0.97 -16.61 27.10
N LEU A 34 1.94 -15.83 26.61
CA LEU A 34 3.33 -16.27 26.46
C LEU A 34 4.02 -16.54 27.80
N GLU A 35 3.59 -15.91 28.89
CA GLU A 35 4.12 -16.19 30.23
C GLU A 35 3.72 -17.60 30.71
N GLU A 36 2.52 -18.06 30.33
CA GLU A 36 1.94 -19.33 30.77
C GLU A 36 2.15 -20.47 29.76
N CYS A 37 2.28 -20.17 28.46
CA CYS A 37 2.28 -21.18 27.39
C CYS A 37 3.66 -21.37 26.76
N ALA A 38 4.29 -22.53 27.03
CA ALA A 38 5.56 -22.89 26.42
C ALA A 38 5.47 -23.14 24.91
N SER A 39 4.39 -23.72 24.40
CA SER A 39 4.26 -24.02 22.96
C SER A 39 4.17 -22.75 22.11
N CYS A 40 3.43 -21.73 22.55
CA CYS A 40 3.36 -20.45 21.86
C CYS A 40 4.69 -19.68 21.90
N ARG A 41 5.48 -19.80 22.98
CA ARG A 41 6.84 -19.24 23.03
C ARG A 41 7.74 -19.88 21.98
N THR A 42 7.75 -21.21 21.90
CA THR A 42 8.53 -21.95 20.91
C THR A 42 8.10 -21.58 19.49
N ALA A 43 6.80 -21.47 19.22
CA ALA A 43 6.29 -21.07 17.91
C ALA A 43 6.75 -19.64 17.53
N LEU A 44 6.70 -18.70 18.47
CA LEU A 44 7.16 -17.33 18.26
C LEU A 44 8.68 -17.26 18.00
N GLU A 45 9.48 -18.05 18.71
CA GLU A 45 10.93 -18.15 18.49
C GLU A 45 11.26 -18.73 17.10
N GLN A 46 10.52 -19.75 16.65
CA GLN A 46 10.68 -20.30 15.30
C GLN A 46 10.40 -19.24 14.22
N MET A 47 9.34 -18.44 14.38
CA MET A 47 9.01 -17.36 13.46
C MET A 47 10.11 -16.28 13.44
N ARG A 48 10.64 -15.91 14.61
CA ARG A 48 11.77 -14.96 14.74
C ARG A 48 13.02 -15.47 14.02
N GLU A 49 13.31 -16.75 14.13
CA GLU A 49 14.47 -17.33 13.44
C GLU A 49 14.30 -17.27 11.91
N ILE A 50 13.11 -17.60 11.40
CA ILE A 50 12.82 -17.45 9.96
C ILE A 50 12.97 -16.00 9.51
N GLN A 51 12.46 -15.03 10.28
CA GLN A 51 12.60 -13.61 9.99
C GLN A 51 14.08 -13.19 9.95
N ARG A 52 14.89 -13.66 10.91
CA ARG A 52 16.33 -13.40 10.97
C ARG A 52 17.09 -13.98 9.78
N LEU A 53 16.76 -15.22 9.38
CA LEU A 53 17.37 -15.85 8.21
C LEU A 53 16.99 -15.13 6.92
N THR A 54 15.73 -14.72 6.80
CA THR A 54 15.23 -13.98 5.63
C THR A 54 15.86 -12.60 5.52
N ALA A 55 16.09 -11.92 6.64
CA ALA A 55 16.76 -10.62 6.68
C ALA A 55 18.22 -10.66 6.20
N GLN A 56 18.87 -11.83 6.23
CA GLN A 56 20.24 -12.00 5.75
C GLN A 56 20.31 -12.24 4.23
N ILE A 57 19.18 -12.42 3.55
CA ILE A 57 19.16 -12.64 2.11
C ILE A 57 19.58 -11.33 1.43
N PRO A 58 20.66 -11.33 0.63
CA PRO A 58 21.13 -10.12 -0.03
C PRO A 58 20.08 -9.66 -1.04
N PHE A 59 19.53 -8.47 -0.81
CA PHE A 59 18.67 -7.82 -1.79
C PHE A 59 19.54 -7.32 -2.95
N ARG A 60 19.52 -8.04 -4.08
CA ARG A 60 20.16 -7.57 -5.31
C ARG A 60 19.35 -6.39 -5.84
N ARG A 61 19.92 -5.18 -5.73
CA ARG A 61 19.34 -3.99 -6.39
C ARG A 61 19.20 -4.29 -7.89
N PRO A 62 18.02 -4.07 -8.50
CA PRO A 62 17.86 -4.24 -9.93
C PRO A 62 18.84 -3.32 -10.67
N PRO A 63 19.37 -3.75 -11.82
CA PRO A 63 20.23 -2.90 -12.64
C PRO A 63 19.50 -1.62 -13.05
N GLU A 64 20.24 -0.51 -13.21
CA GLU A 64 19.69 0.80 -13.58
C GLU A 64 18.91 0.73 -14.90
N GLU A 65 19.35 -0.09 -15.86
CA GLU A 65 18.64 -0.29 -17.13
C GLU A 65 17.23 -0.86 -16.96
N ALA A 66 16.98 -1.64 -15.90
CA ALA A 66 15.66 -2.18 -15.60
C ALA A 66 14.73 -1.12 -14.99
N LEU A 67 15.27 -0.17 -14.22
CA LEU A 67 14.50 0.97 -13.72
C LEU A 67 14.10 1.91 -14.86
N GLU A 68 15.01 2.24 -15.77
CA GLU A 68 14.73 3.09 -16.92
C GLU A 68 13.63 2.49 -17.83
N ALA A 69 13.67 1.17 -18.04
CA ALA A 69 12.65 0.47 -18.82
C ALA A 69 11.26 0.53 -18.15
N LEU A 70 11.19 0.51 -16.82
CA LEU A 70 9.94 0.67 -16.07
C LEU A 70 9.41 2.10 -16.16
N GLU A 71 10.27 3.11 -16.02
CA GLU A 71 9.90 4.52 -16.15
C GLU A 71 9.33 4.83 -17.53
N GLY A 72 9.94 4.26 -18.59
CA GLY A 72 9.43 4.38 -19.95
C GLY A 72 8.00 3.84 -20.13
N ARG A 73 7.67 2.73 -19.47
CA ARG A 73 6.33 2.10 -19.53
C ARG A 73 5.29 2.80 -18.67
N LEU A 74 5.71 3.37 -17.53
CA LEU A 74 4.83 4.07 -16.59
C LEU A 74 4.65 5.54 -16.94
N SER A 75 5.50 6.11 -17.80
CA SER A 75 5.26 7.42 -18.38
C SER A 75 3.99 7.35 -19.23
N VAL A 76 2.84 7.62 -18.60
CA VAL A 76 1.60 7.91 -19.31
C VAL A 76 1.91 9.17 -20.09
N ARG A 77 2.29 8.96 -21.34
CA ARG A 77 2.41 10.01 -22.36
C ARG A 77 1.00 10.43 -22.70
N ALA A 78 0.30 11.01 -21.72
CA ALA A 78 -0.98 11.67 -21.92
C ALA A 78 -0.75 12.61 -23.10
N PRO A 79 -1.55 12.51 -24.19
CA PRO A 79 -1.34 13.34 -25.35
C PRO A 79 -1.64 14.77 -24.92
N ARG A 80 -0.59 15.51 -24.53
CA ARG A 80 -0.68 16.92 -24.11
C ARG A 80 -1.39 17.78 -25.16
N ARG A 81 -1.44 17.31 -26.41
CA ARG A 81 -2.17 17.91 -27.54
C ARG A 81 -3.69 17.92 -27.36
N GLY A 82 -4.29 16.93 -26.69
CA GLY A 82 -5.74 16.86 -26.49
C GLY A 82 -6.28 17.94 -25.55
N GLY A 83 -5.53 18.27 -24.50
CA GLY A 83 -5.91 19.34 -23.55
C GLY A 83 -5.92 20.73 -24.20
N TRP A 84 -4.89 21.06 -24.99
CA TRP A 84 -4.82 22.35 -25.69
C TRP A 84 -5.91 22.49 -26.76
N ALA A 85 -6.23 21.42 -27.50
CA ALA A 85 -7.32 21.45 -28.48
C ALA A 85 -8.68 21.73 -27.83
N LEU A 86 -8.96 21.12 -26.68
CA LEU A 86 -10.19 21.38 -25.91
C LEU A 86 -10.26 22.83 -25.41
N LEU A 87 -9.15 23.38 -24.91
CA LEU A 87 -9.09 24.78 -24.48
C LEU A 87 -9.33 25.75 -25.63
N ILE A 88 -8.67 25.55 -26.78
CA ILE A 88 -8.83 26.41 -27.96
C ILE A 88 -10.27 26.35 -28.48
N MET A 89 -10.87 25.15 -28.55
CA MET A 89 -12.26 24.99 -28.97
C MET A 89 -13.23 25.72 -28.03
N GLY A 90 -13.03 25.60 -26.71
CA GLY A 90 -13.84 26.29 -25.71
C GLY A 90 -13.77 27.81 -25.84
N VAL A 91 -12.55 28.36 -25.99
CA VAL A 91 -12.33 29.81 -26.17
C VAL A 91 -12.95 30.30 -27.47
N ALA A 92 -12.76 29.57 -28.58
CA ALA A 92 -13.37 29.93 -29.87
C ALA A 92 -14.90 29.93 -29.82
N GLY A 93 -15.51 28.92 -29.17
CA GLY A 93 -16.95 28.87 -28.95
C GLY A 93 -17.48 30.03 -28.10
N TRP A 94 -16.74 30.41 -27.05
CA TRP A 94 -17.11 31.54 -26.20
C TRP A 94 -17.03 32.88 -26.94
N ILE A 95 -15.97 33.11 -27.72
CA ILE A 95 -15.83 34.31 -28.56
C ILE A 95 -16.97 34.38 -29.58
N LEU A 96 -17.29 33.26 -30.25
CA LEU A 96 -18.38 33.21 -31.20
C LEU A 96 -19.73 33.52 -30.55
N TYR A 97 -19.98 33.00 -29.34
CA TYR A 97 -21.19 33.30 -28.58
C TYR A 97 -21.29 34.80 -28.25
N VAL A 98 -20.22 35.40 -27.71
CA VAL A 98 -20.18 36.84 -27.39
C VAL A 98 -20.42 37.70 -28.64
N LEU A 99 -19.80 37.34 -29.76
CA LEU A 99 -19.99 38.03 -31.04
C LEU A 99 -21.45 37.97 -31.50
N ILE A 100 -22.08 36.78 -31.43
CA ILE A 100 -23.49 36.60 -31.81
C ILE A 100 -24.41 37.42 -30.90
N VAL A 101 -24.15 37.43 -29.58
CA VAL A 101 -24.95 38.20 -28.61
C VAL A 101 -24.85 39.70 -28.89
N LEU A 102 -23.64 40.22 -29.15
CA LEU A 102 -23.43 41.64 -29.50
C LEU A 102 -24.10 42.03 -30.81
N LEU A 103 -24.03 41.18 -31.84
CA LEU A 103 -24.69 41.44 -33.13
C LEU A 103 -26.22 41.35 -33.05
N ARG A 104 -26.77 40.61 -32.09
CA ARG A 104 -28.21 40.44 -31.88
C ARG A 104 -28.82 41.48 -30.94
N HIS A 105 -28.01 42.14 -30.11
CA HIS A 105 -28.42 43.23 -29.21
C HIS A 105 -27.78 44.59 -29.62
N PRO A 106 -28.02 45.11 -30.85
CA PRO A 106 -27.68 46.49 -31.19
C PRO A 106 -28.63 47.50 -30.52
#